data_AF-F4Y3S5-F1
#
_entry.id   AF-F4Y3S5-F1
#
_cell.length_a   1.000
_cell.length_b   1.000
_cell.length_c   1.000
_cell.angle_alpha   90.00
_cell.angle_beta   90.00
_cell.angle_gamma   90.00
#
_symmetry.space_group_name_H-M   'P 1'
#
loop_
_entity.id
_entity.type
_entity.pdbx_description
1 polymer ?
#
loop_
_entity_poly.entity_id
_entity_poly.type
_entity_poly.pdbx_seq_one_letter_code
_entity_poly.pdbx_strand_id
1 'polypeptide(L)'
;MLVTGGRIKIGYHIALKMLRDGAHVIVTTRFPKDAARRYLAEKDSQVWGERLEIYGLDFRDLRGVMAFIDQLLASPPLNIIINNAAQTIRRPPAYFKALVQGEMESLDQQTRQWVKAESEALVKKSALNAFYQLCLSSKEDPNFPDGVLDIEGQPLDLRHVNSWRLLLDQVEPIEMVEAWLVTTMAPYLFNSRLKPSLMASPFEDRYIVNVSAVEGQFSYGNKTPYHPHTNMAKAALNMMTRTVGMDYVCDRIYMTSVDTGWITDEKPHPVREYLRQQGFRPPLDVIDGAARVYDPIVRGLAGERLYGVFLKDYKPFDW
;
A
#
# COMPACT_ATOMS: atom_id res chain seq x y z
N MET A 1 13.63 0.86 -7.07
CA MET A 1 12.82 0.34 -5.95
C MET A 1 11.35 0.30 -6.36
N LEU A 2 10.59 -0.68 -5.86
CA LEU A 2 9.13 -0.74 -5.99
C LEU A 2 8.44 -0.41 -4.65
N VAL A 3 7.46 0.49 -4.66
CA VAL A 3 6.57 0.80 -3.51
C VAL A 3 5.12 0.63 -3.95
N THR A 4 4.42 -0.35 -3.38
CA THR A 4 3.01 -0.58 -3.71
C THR A 4 2.08 0.33 -2.91
N GLY A 5 1.04 0.87 -3.56
CA GLY A 5 0.08 1.76 -2.87
C GLY A 5 0.67 3.12 -2.47
N GLY A 6 1.51 3.72 -3.31
CA GLY A 6 2.24 4.96 -3.00
C GLY A 6 1.50 6.27 -3.31
N ARG A 7 0.17 6.27 -3.45
CA ARG A 7 -0.60 7.49 -3.75
C ARG A 7 -0.79 8.40 -2.54
N ILE A 8 -1.03 7.81 -1.37
CA ILE A 8 -1.43 8.50 -0.14
C ILE A 8 -0.85 7.80 1.10
N LYS A 9 -0.99 8.45 2.26
CA LYS A 9 -0.63 7.91 3.58
C LYS A 9 0.82 7.40 3.62
N ILE A 10 1.04 6.26 4.30
CA ILE A 10 2.36 5.67 4.52
C ILE A 10 3.13 5.47 3.21
N GLY A 11 2.50 4.85 2.20
CA GLY A 11 3.15 4.58 0.91
C GLY A 11 3.67 5.84 0.21
N TYR A 12 2.92 6.94 0.29
CA TYR A 12 3.34 8.24 -0.23
C TYR A 12 4.60 8.76 0.49
N HIS A 13 4.59 8.73 1.83
CA HIS A 13 5.73 9.21 2.61
C HIS A 13 6.96 8.29 2.52
N ILE A 14 6.77 6.98 2.34
CA ILE A 14 7.85 6.03 2.05
C ILE A 14 8.52 6.41 0.73
N ALA A 15 7.74 6.61 -0.34
CA ALA A 15 8.27 6.97 -1.64
C ALA A 15 9.02 8.31 -1.59
N LEU A 16 8.47 9.32 -0.90
CA LEU A 16 9.15 10.62 -0.72
C LEU A 16 10.48 10.49 0.02
N LYS A 17 10.55 9.71 1.11
CA LYS A 17 11.81 9.47 1.82
C LYS A 17 12.86 8.91 0.87
N MET A 18 12.51 7.85 0.14
CA MET A 18 13.41 7.19 -0.81
C MET A 18 13.83 8.10 -1.98
N LEU A 19 12.90 8.88 -2.54
CA LEU A 19 13.20 9.85 -3.60
C LEU A 19 14.17 10.93 -3.13
N ARG A 20 13.98 11.43 -1.89
CA ARG A 20 14.84 12.43 -1.24
C ARG A 20 16.22 11.86 -0.91
N ASP A 21 16.32 10.55 -0.67
CA ASP A 21 17.59 9.85 -0.48
C ASP A 21 18.30 9.48 -1.79
N GLY A 22 17.77 9.87 -2.94
CA GLY A 22 18.42 9.63 -4.22
C GLY A 22 17.94 8.40 -4.98
N ALA A 23 16.99 7.63 -4.44
CA ALA A 23 16.54 6.41 -5.08
C ALA A 23 15.67 6.66 -6.32
N HIS A 24 15.74 5.73 -7.27
CA HIS A 24 14.72 5.59 -8.32
C HIS A 24 13.54 4.80 -7.78
N VAL A 25 12.34 5.38 -7.80
CA VAL A 25 11.14 4.86 -7.13
C VAL A 25 10.03 4.64 -8.13
N ILE A 26 9.60 3.38 -8.22
CA ILE A 26 8.40 2.95 -8.93
C ILE A 26 7.27 2.85 -7.93
N VAL A 27 6.21 3.62 -8.13
CA VAL A 27 5.00 3.61 -7.31
C VAL A 27 3.87 2.93 -8.07
N THR A 28 3.14 2.03 -7.41
CA THR A 28 1.86 1.53 -7.93
C THR A 28 0.68 2.13 -7.20
N THR A 29 -0.41 2.35 -7.94
CA THR A 29 -1.68 2.87 -7.39
C THR A 29 -2.82 2.56 -8.35
N ARG A 30 -4.05 2.51 -7.84
CA ARG A 30 -5.23 2.49 -8.70
C ARG A 30 -5.51 3.83 -9.38
N PHE A 31 -4.95 4.94 -8.89
CA PHE A 31 -5.22 6.30 -9.37
C PHE A 31 -3.88 7.01 -9.67
N PRO A 32 -3.25 6.71 -10.83
CA PRO A 32 -1.93 7.22 -11.18
C PRO A 32 -1.87 8.74 -11.42
N LYS A 33 -2.93 9.36 -11.98
CA LYS A 33 -2.92 10.81 -12.22
C LYS A 33 -3.07 11.60 -10.93
N ASP A 34 -3.94 11.16 -10.02
CA ASP A 34 -4.04 11.73 -8.67
C ASP A 34 -2.71 11.60 -7.92
N ALA A 35 -2.04 10.45 -8.00
CA ALA A 35 -0.69 10.30 -7.43
C ALA A 35 0.29 11.32 -8.04
N ALA A 36 0.33 11.44 -9.36
CA ALA A 36 1.24 12.37 -10.04
C ALA A 36 1.01 13.83 -9.61
N ARG A 37 -0.25 14.27 -9.49
CA ARG A 37 -0.59 15.61 -8.98
C ARG A 37 -0.13 15.83 -7.54
N ARG A 38 -0.26 14.81 -6.68
CA ARG A 38 0.20 14.88 -5.28
C ARG A 38 1.71 15.03 -5.21
N TYR A 39 2.45 14.19 -5.94
CA TYR A 39 3.91 14.31 -6.01
C TYR A 39 4.36 15.65 -6.59
N LEU A 40 3.66 16.19 -7.59
CA LEU A 40 3.98 17.49 -8.18
C LEU A 40 3.84 18.63 -7.15
N ALA A 41 2.84 18.52 -6.26
CA ALA A 41 2.57 19.52 -5.23
C ALA A 41 3.65 19.60 -4.13
N GLU A 42 4.57 18.62 -4.06
CA GLU A 42 5.73 18.72 -3.18
C GLU A 42 6.68 19.82 -3.65
N LYS A 43 7.16 20.64 -2.71
CA LYS A 43 8.00 21.82 -3.01
C LYS A 43 9.31 21.46 -3.71
N ASP A 44 9.82 20.26 -3.48
CA ASP A 44 11.08 19.72 -3.99
C ASP A 44 10.88 18.73 -5.13
N SER A 45 9.68 18.64 -5.72
CA SER A 45 9.35 17.67 -6.77
C SER A 45 10.24 17.78 -8.01
N GLN A 46 10.76 18.97 -8.32
CA GLN A 46 11.72 19.17 -9.41
C GLN A 46 13.10 18.55 -9.15
N VAL A 47 13.47 18.29 -7.89
CA VAL A 47 14.78 17.73 -7.53
C VAL A 47 14.84 16.23 -7.79
N TRP A 48 13.74 15.51 -7.54
CA TRP A 48 13.70 14.05 -7.62
C TRP A 48 12.71 13.52 -8.66
N GLY A 49 11.93 14.37 -9.32
CA GLY A 49 10.84 13.98 -10.23
C GLY A 49 11.27 13.05 -11.36
N GLU A 50 12.46 13.23 -11.92
CA GLU A 50 13.01 12.33 -12.97
C GLU A 50 13.24 10.90 -12.49
N ARG A 51 13.28 10.67 -11.19
CA ARG A 51 13.45 9.36 -10.56
C ARG A 51 12.13 8.71 -10.11
N LEU A 52 10.99 9.36 -10.36
CA LEU A 52 9.67 8.86 -10.02
C LEU A 52 8.98 8.26 -11.25
N GLU A 53 8.53 7.02 -11.11
CA GLU A 53 7.65 6.36 -12.06
C GLU A 53 6.36 5.92 -11.37
N ILE A 54 5.21 6.14 -12.02
CA ILE A 54 3.90 5.83 -11.47
C ILE A 54 3.17 4.88 -12.42
N TYR A 55 2.71 3.76 -11.87
CA TYR A 55 1.95 2.75 -12.59
C TYR A 55 0.54 2.60 -12.02
N GLY A 56 -0.45 2.72 -12.92
CA GLY A 56 -1.84 2.38 -12.69
C GLY A 56 -2.02 0.87 -12.59
N LEU A 57 -2.37 0.35 -11.41
CA LEU A 57 -2.50 -1.08 -11.19
C LEU A 57 -3.55 -1.41 -10.12
N ASP A 58 -4.44 -2.35 -10.45
CA ASP A 58 -5.43 -2.91 -9.52
C ASP A 58 -5.03 -4.34 -9.13
N PHE A 59 -4.75 -4.58 -7.86
CA PHE A 59 -4.32 -5.90 -7.39
C PHE A 59 -5.44 -6.94 -7.37
N ARG A 60 -6.69 -6.53 -7.64
CA ARG A 60 -7.80 -7.46 -7.89
C ARG A 60 -7.72 -8.08 -9.29
N ASP A 61 -6.93 -7.50 -10.20
CA ASP A 61 -6.64 -8.03 -11.52
C ASP A 61 -5.27 -8.73 -11.53
N LEU A 62 -5.26 -10.02 -11.20
CA LEU A 62 -4.02 -10.80 -11.15
C LEU A 62 -3.33 -10.90 -12.52
N ARG A 63 -4.07 -10.79 -13.64
CA ARG A 63 -3.46 -10.75 -14.98
C ARG A 63 -2.68 -9.46 -15.18
N GLY A 64 -3.26 -8.34 -14.77
CA GLY A 64 -2.58 -7.04 -14.76
C GLY A 64 -1.33 -7.05 -13.86
N VAL A 65 -1.42 -7.65 -12.67
CA VAL A 65 -0.28 -7.80 -11.76
C VAL A 65 0.85 -8.61 -12.40
N MET A 66 0.53 -9.74 -13.02
CA MET A 66 1.53 -10.57 -13.72
C MET A 66 2.17 -9.84 -14.90
N ALA A 67 1.37 -9.15 -15.72
CA ALA A 67 1.90 -8.36 -16.83
C ALA A 67 2.84 -7.24 -16.35
N PHE A 68 2.53 -6.60 -15.21
CA PHE A 68 3.41 -5.61 -14.60
C PHE A 68 4.70 -6.24 -14.05
N ILE A 69 4.63 -7.42 -13.45
CA ILE A 69 5.82 -8.18 -13.03
C ILE A 69 6.73 -8.48 -14.23
N ASP A 70 6.16 -8.93 -15.35
CA ASP A 70 6.92 -9.21 -16.57
C ASP A 70 7.62 -7.95 -17.11
N GLN A 71 6.96 -6.79 -17.03
CA GLN A 71 7.58 -5.49 -17.38
C GLN A 71 8.75 -5.15 -16.44
N LEU A 72 8.60 -5.36 -15.13
CA LEU A 72 9.67 -5.10 -14.17
C LEU A 72 10.86 -6.04 -14.36
N LEU A 73 10.62 -7.30 -14.75
CA LEU A 73 11.69 -8.25 -15.09
C LEU A 73 12.47 -7.86 -16.35
N ALA A 74 11.85 -7.11 -17.27
CA ALA A 74 12.50 -6.55 -18.45
C ALA A 74 13.15 -5.17 -18.22
N SER A 75 12.98 -4.60 -17.03
CA SER A 75 13.48 -3.28 -16.64
C SER A 75 14.78 -3.39 -15.81
N PRO A 76 15.47 -2.26 -15.51
CA PRO A 76 16.62 -2.29 -14.61
C PRO A 76 16.31 -3.02 -13.28
N PRO A 77 17.26 -3.85 -12.78
CA PRO A 77 17.09 -4.63 -11.56
C PRO A 77 16.60 -3.82 -10.35
N LEU A 78 15.65 -4.38 -9.60
CA LEU A 78 15.21 -3.81 -8.34
C LEU A 78 16.23 -4.08 -7.23
N ASN A 79 16.34 -3.15 -6.29
CA ASN A 79 17.15 -3.34 -5.07
C ASN A 79 16.24 -3.55 -3.85
N ILE A 80 15.05 -2.97 -3.88
CA ILE A 80 14.12 -2.94 -2.76
C ILE A 80 12.68 -3.07 -3.27
N ILE A 81 11.89 -3.89 -2.57
CA ILE A 81 10.45 -4.01 -2.72
C ILE A 81 9.77 -3.65 -1.40
N ILE A 82 8.84 -2.71 -1.42
CA ILE A 82 7.97 -2.39 -0.29
C ILE A 82 6.53 -2.75 -0.66
N ASN A 83 6.03 -3.80 -0.03
CA ASN A 83 4.65 -4.23 -0.12
C ASN A 83 3.82 -3.44 0.89
N ASN A 84 3.44 -2.21 0.53
CA ASN A 84 2.65 -1.30 1.37
C ASN A 84 1.14 -1.35 1.08
N ALA A 85 0.74 -1.64 -0.16
CA ALA A 85 -0.68 -1.72 -0.50
C ALA A 85 -1.39 -2.76 0.37
N ALA A 86 -2.50 -2.35 0.99
CA ALA A 86 -3.32 -3.20 1.84
C ALA A 86 -4.80 -2.84 1.63
N GLN A 87 -5.66 -3.82 1.88
CA GLN A 87 -7.10 -3.65 1.85
C GLN A 87 -7.66 -4.01 3.22
N THR A 88 -8.09 -2.98 3.95
CA THR A 88 -8.62 -3.10 5.32
C THR A 88 -10.14 -3.10 5.32
N ILE A 89 -10.74 -2.01 4.84
CA ILE A 89 -12.18 -1.85 4.68
C ILE A 89 -12.53 -1.67 3.21
N ARG A 90 -13.46 -2.48 2.70
CA ARG A 90 -14.01 -2.29 1.36
C ARG A 90 -14.84 -1.02 1.29
N ARG A 91 -14.50 -0.16 0.34
CA ARG A 91 -15.27 1.02 -0.03
C ARG A 91 -16.00 0.73 -1.35
N PRO A 92 -17.28 1.12 -1.49
CA PRO A 92 -18.05 0.89 -2.72
C PRO A 92 -17.61 1.84 -3.85
N PRO A 93 -18.01 1.59 -5.12
CA PRO A 93 -17.66 2.46 -6.25
C PRO A 93 -18.00 3.95 -6.05
N ALA A 94 -19.13 4.26 -5.38
CA ALA A 94 -19.55 5.64 -5.09
C ALA A 94 -18.48 6.43 -4.33
N TYR A 95 -17.77 5.80 -3.38
CA TYR A 95 -16.68 6.42 -2.63
C TYR A 95 -15.55 6.93 -3.54
N PHE A 96 -15.31 6.27 -4.68
CA PHE A 96 -14.19 6.59 -5.57
C PHE A 96 -14.59 7.48 -6.75
N LYS A 97 -15.86 7.88 -6.87
CA LYS A 97 -16.39 8.60 -8.05
C LYS A 97 -15.60 9.87 -8.37
N ALA A 98 -15.43 10.76 -7.39
CA ALA A 98 -14.66 12.01 -7.57
C ALA A 98 -13.18 11.75 -7.93
N LEU A 99 -12.56 10.74 -7.30
CA LEU A 99 -11.19 10.35 -7.64
C LEU A 99 -11.08 9.87 -9.09
N VAL A 100 -12.03 9.05 -9.55
CA VAL A 100 -12.05 8.58 -10.94
C VAL A 100 -12.35 9.71 -11.93
N GLN A 101 -13.19 10.69 -11.57
CA GLN A 101 -13.37 11.90 -12.40
C GLN A 101 -12.05 12.65 -12.58
N GLY A 102 -11.28 12.84 -11.52
CA GLY A 102 -9.94 13.44 -11.61
C GLY A 102 -8.94 12.61 -12.44
N GLU A 103 -9.15 11.30 -12.57
CA GLU A 103 -8.36 10.44 -13.48
C GLU A 103 -8.74 10.63 -14.95
N MET A 104 -9.91 11.19 -15.26
CA MET A 104 -10.32 11.49 -16.64
C MET A 104 -9.70 12.79 -17.15
N GLU A 105 -9.37 13.71 -16.24
CA GLU A 105 -8.70 14.97 -16.57
C GLU A 105 -7.29 14.75 -17.14
N SER A 106 -6.82 15.68 -17.97
CA SER A 106 -5.45 15.66 -18.49
C SER A 106 -4.44 16.05 -17.40
N LEU A 107 -3.23 15.52 -17.55
CA LEU A 107 -2.04 16.04 -16.86
C LEU A 107 -1.33 17.03 -17.79
N ASP A 108 -0.62 17.99 -17.22
CA ASP A 108 0.35 18.78 -17.96
C ASP A 108 1.50 17.87 -18.48
N GLN A 109 2.27 18.37 -19.43
CA GLN A 109 3.30 17.58 -20.11
C GLN A 109 4.40 17.09 -19.15
N GLN A 110 4.79 17.90 -18.17
CA GLN A 110 5.84 17.55 -17.22
C GLN A 110 5.36 16.45 -16.27
N THR A 111 4.17 16.59 -15.70
CA THR A 111 3.62 15.59 -14.77
C THR A 111 3.24 14.30 -15.48
N ARG A 112 2.83 14.38 -16.75
CA ARG A 112 2.49 13.21 -17.55
C ARG A 112 3.66 12.24 -17.71
N GLN A 113 4.90 12.73 -17.74
CA GLN A 113 6.08 11.88 -17.94
C GLN A 113 6.30 10.88 -16.80
N TRP A 114 5.80 11.18 -15.59
CA TRP A 114 5.89 10.28 -14.44
C TRP A 114 4.88 9.13 -14.53
N VAL A 115 3.76 9.31 -15.24
CA VAL A 115 2.78 8.23 -15.47
C VAL A 115 3.18 7.46 -16.72
N LYS A 116 3.66 6.24 -16.53
CA LYS A 116 4.26 5.45 -17.62
C LYS A 116 3.22 5.07 -18.67
N ALA A 117 3.59 5.16 -19.95
CA ALA A 117 2.68 4.89 -21.08
C ALA A 117 2.18 3.44 -21.08
N GLU A 118 3.05 2.51 -20.68
CA GLU A 118 2.73 1.10 -20.45
C GLU A 118 1.66 0.96 -19.38
N SER A 119 1.69 1.81 -18.36
CA SER A 119 0.63 1.90 -17.36
C SER A 119 -0.69 2.38 -17.98
N GLU A 120 -0.70 3.41 -18.83
CA GLU A 120 -1.94 3.82 -19.53
C GLU A 120 -2.52 2.67 -20.38
N ALA A 121 -1.66 1.88 -21.04
CA ALA A 121 -2.08 0.72 -21.83
C ALA A 121 -2.63 -0.42 -20.95
N LEU A 122 -1.97 -0.71 -19.83
CA LEU A 122 -2.43 -1.67 -18.82
C LEU A 122 -3.80 -1.24 -18.28
N VAL A 123 -3.98 0.04 -17.91
CA VAL A 123 -5.26 0.55 -17.42
C VAL A 123 -6.36 0.35 -18.45
N LYS A 124 -6.17 0.80 -19.70
CA LYS A 124 -7.21 0.74 -20.76
C LYS A 124 -7.75 -0.68 -21.00
N LYS A 125 -6.91 -1.71 -20.87
CA LYS A 125 -7.27 -3.11 -21.15
C LYS A 125 -7.53 -3.96 -19.89
N SER A 126 -7.48 -3.35 -18.70
CA SER A 126 -7.56 -4.09 -17.42
C SER A 126 -8.91 -3.91 -16.73
N ALA A 127 -9.11 -4.70 -15.67
CA ALA A 127 -10.23 -4.52 -14.75
C ALA A 127 -10.24 -3.13 -14.09
N LEU A 128 -9.12 -2.40 -14.09
CA LEU A 128 -9.07 -1.04 -13.55
C LEU A 128 -9.93 -0.07 -14.37
N ASN A 129 -9.93 -0.17 -15.70
CA ASN A 129 -10.83 0.64 -16.53
C ASN A 129 -12.30 0.26 -16.30
N ALA A 130 -12.62 -1.03 -16.15
CA ALA A 130 -13.98 -1.45 -15.80
C ALA A 130 -14.41 -0.90 -14.43
N PHE A 131 -13.51 -0.91 -13.45
CA PHE A 131 -13.73 -0.27 -12.15
C PHE A 131 -13.96 1.24 -12.27
N TYR A 132 -13.21 1.94 -13.12
CA TYR A 132 -13.44 3.36 -13.38
C TYR A 132 -14.84 3.62 -13.94
N GLN A 133 -15.27 2.86 -14.97
CA GLN A 133 -16.61 3.01 -15.54
C GLN A 133 -17.71 2.73 -14.49
N LEU A 134 -17.50 1.74 -13.62
CA LEU A 134 -18.41 1.45 -12.51
C LEU A 134 -18.49 2.60 -11.50
N CYS A 135 -17.37 3.26 -11.19
CA CYS A 135 -17.38 4.42 -10.30
C CYS A 135 -18.09 5.63 -10.95
N LEU A 136 -17.83 5.91 -12.23
CA LEU A 136 -18.45 7.02 -12.94
C LEU A 136 -19.97 6.86 -13.08
N SER A 137 -20.43 5.62 -13.29
CA SER A 137 -21.86 5.28 -13.37
C SER A 137 -22.53 5.06 -12.01
N SER A 138 -21.77 5.11 -10.91
CA SER A 138 -22.34 4.91 -9.58
C SER A 138 -23.31 6.02 -9.20
N LYS A 139 -24.42 5.62 -8.57
CA LYS A 139 -25.40 6.54 -7.99
C LYS A 139 -24.78 7.27 -6.80
N GLU A 140 -25.28 8.47 -6.53
CA GLU A 140 -24.95 9.19 -5.32
C GLU A 140 -25.32 8.36 -4.10
N ASP A 141 -24.47 8.42 -3.08
CA ASP A 141 -24.65 7.71 -1.82
C ASP A 141 -24.43 8.73 -0.69
N PRO A 142 -25.44 8.98 0.16
CA PRO A 142 -25.35 9.97 1.22
C PRO A 142 -24.28 9.65 2.27
N ASN A 143 -23.78 8.41 2.32
CA ASN A 143 -22.66 8.06 3.18
C ASN A 143 -21.32 8.62 2.67
N PHE A 144 -21.26 9.10 1.43
CA PHE A 144 -20.07 9.63 0.76
C PHE A 144 -20.40 10.98 0.10
N PRO A 145 -20.63 12.03 0.89
CA PRO A 145 -21.01 13.34 0.36
C PRO A 145 -19.94 13.90 -0.59
N ASP A 146 -20.38 14.35 -1.77
CA ASP A 146 -19.49 14.79 -2.83
C ASP A 146 -18.67 16.02 -2.42
N GLY A 147 -17.40 16.06 -2.81
CA GLY A 147 -16.45 17.13 -2.46
C GLY A 147 -16.07 17.24 -0.98
N VAL A 148 -16.65 16.45 -0.08
CA VAL A 148 -16.33 16.49 1.36
C VAL A 148 -15.21 15.50 1.66
N LEU A 149 -14.10 16.02 2.16
CA LEU A 149 -12.92 15.24 2.52
C LEU A 149 -12.78 15.09 4.04
N ASP A 150 -12.20 13.98 4.46
CA ASP A 150 -11.73 13.80 5.83
C ASP A 150 -10.38 14.51 6.07
N ILE A 151 -9.88 14.41 7.31
CA ILE A 151 -8.61 15.04 7.72
C ILE A 151 -7.39 14.53 6.96
N GLU A 152 -7.51 13.40 6.24
CA GLU A 152 -6.45 12.78 5.45
C GLU A 152 -6.62 13.12 3.95
N GLY A 153 -7.56 14.01 3.61
CA GLY A 153 -7.86 14.41 2.24
C GLY A 153 -8.47 13.28 1.41
N GLN A 154 -9.17 12.34 2.04
CA GLN A 154 -9.94 11.27 1.38
C GLN A 154 -11.44 11.56 1.43
N PRO A 155 -12.25 11.01 0.49
CA PRO A 155 -13.70 11.12 0.57
C PRO A 155 -14.22 10.72 1.95
N LEU A 156 -15.05 11.56 2.56
CA LEU A 156 -15.58 11.31 3.89
C LEU A 156 -16.49 10.08 3.88
N ASP A 157 -16.16 9.08 4.69
CA ASP A 157 -17.02 7.91 4.94
C ASP A 157 -17.86 8.13 6.19
N LEU A 158 -19.17 8.31 6.01
CA LEU A 158 -20.18 8.52 7.05
C LEU A 158 -20.91 7.23 7.47
N ARG A 159 -20.53 6.05 6.95
CA ARG A 159 -21.26 4.81 7.24
C ARG A 159 -21.30 4.53 8.74
N HIS A 160 -22.48 4.13 9.19
CA HIS A 160 -22.72 3.74 10.59
C HIS A 160 -22.06 2.41 10.97
N VAL A 161 -21.85 1.53 9.98
CA VAL A 161 -21.20 0.22 10.15
C VAL A 161 -20.21 0.01 9.01
N ASN A 162 -19.07 -0.60 9.32
CA ASN A 162 -18.09 -1.07 8.36
C ASN A 162 -17.41 -2.34 8.89
N SER A 163 -16.66 -3.01 8.02
CA SER A 163 -16.03 -4.31 8.28
C SER A 163 -14.99 -4.31 9.40
N TRP A 164 -14.53 -3.15 9.86
CA TRP A 164 -13.63 -3.04 11.03
C TRP A 164 -14.25 -3.59 12.31
N ARG A 165 -15.58 -3.56 12.40
CA ARG A 165 -16.36 -4.02 13.57
C ARG A 165 -17.27 -5.20 13.27
N LEU A 166 -17.09 -5.87 12.13
CA LEU A 166 -17.90 -7.04 11.76
C LEU A 166 -17.28 -8.34 12.29
N LEU A 167 -18.15 -9.26 12.70
CA LEU A 167 -17.81 -10.65 13.03
C LEU A 167 -17.62 -11.49 11.76
N LEU A 168 -17.10 -12.72 11.92
CA LEU A 168 -16.78 -13.60 10.79
C LEU A 168 -17.95 -13.87 9.85
N ASP A 169 -19.13 -14.14 10.40
CA ASP A 169 -20.37 -14.43 9.67
C ASP A 169 -20.99 -13.20 8.99
N GLN A 170 -20.45 -12.01 9.28
CA GLN A 170 -20.95 -10.73 8.77
C GLN A 170 -20.06 -10.12 7.68
N VAL A 171 -18.84 -10.63 7.50
CA VAL A 171 -17.94 -10.12 6.45
C VAL A 171 -18.39 -10.63 5.09
N GLU A 172 -18.71 -9.70 4.20
CA GLU A 172 -19.09 -10.04 2.82
C GLU A 172 -17.97 -10.81 2.10
N PRO A 173 -18.28 -11.92 1.38
CA PRO A 173 -17.26 -12.73 0.71
C PRO A 173 -16.35 -11.94 -0.23
N ILE A 174 -16.90 -10.94 -0.93
CA ILE A 174 -16.12 -10.10 -1.84
C ILE A 174 -15.06 -9.28 -1.11
N GLU A 175 -15.36 -8.77 0.09
CA GLU A 175 -14.40 -8.00 0.87
C GLU A 175 -13.28 -8.90 1.42
N MET A 176 -13.62 -10.12 1.83
CA MET A 176 -12.61 -11.11 2.24
C MET A 176 -11.66 -11.43 1.07
N VAL A 177 -12.19 -11.67 -0.12
CA VAL A 177 -11.38 -11.95 -1.32
C VAL A 177 -10.50 -10.75 -1.68
N GLU A 178 -11.04 -9.53 -1.69
CA GLU A 178 -10.25 -8.32 -1.97
C GLU A 178 -9.14 -8.11 -0.92
N ALA A 179 -9.42 -8.34 0.37
CA ALA A 179 -8.41 -8.27 1.43
C ALA A 179 -7.25 -9.25 1.17
N TRP A 180 -7.55 -10.48 0.78
CA TRP A 180 -6.56 -11.50 0.44
C TRP A 180 -5.78 -11.18 -0.84
N LEU A 181 -6.46 -10.75 -1.90
CA LEU A 181 -5.82 -10.43 -3.18
C LEU A 181 -4.81 -9.29 -3.01
N VAL A 182 -5.21 -8.21 -2.32
CA VAL A 182 -4.38 -7.02 -2.16
C VAL A 182 -3.28 -7.23 -1.11
N THR A 183 -3.62 -7.79 0.06
CA THR A 183 -2.72 -7.83 1.23
C THR A 183 -1.82 -9.07 1.24
N THR A 184 -2.19 -10.15 0.56
CA THR A 184 -1.46 -11.43 0.62
C THR A 184 -1.00 -11.88 -0.77
N MET A 185 -1.92 -12.01 -1.73
CA MET A 185 -1.60 -12.58 -3.05
C MET A 185 -0.67 -11.67 -3.86
N ALA A 186 -0.93 -10.37 -3.91
CA ALA A 186 -0.07 -9.44 -4.63
C ALA A 186 1.37 -9.41 -4.03
N PRO A 187 1.58 -9.26 -2.71
CA PRO A 187 2.91 -9.41 -2.11
C PRO A 187 3.56 -10.77 -2.39
N TYR A 188 2.81 -11.86 -2.37
CA TYR A 188 3.32 -13.19 -2.73
C TYR A 188 3.85 -13.22 -4.18
N LEU A 189 3.07 -12.69 -5.13
CA LEU A 189 3.48 -12.63 -6.53
C LEU A 189 4.72 -11.76 -6.73
N PHE A 190 4.75 -10.57 -6.13
CA PHE A 190 5.94 -9.70 -6.22
C PHE A 190 7.17 -10.36 -5.61
N ASN A 191 7.07 -10.87 -4.39
CA ASN A 191 8.21 -11.45 -3.69
C ASN A 191 8.75 -12.69 -4.42
N SER A 192 7.87 -13.58 -4.86
CA SER A 192 8.26 -14.82 -5.56
C SER A 192 8.79 -14.58 -6.96
N ARG A 193 8.12 -13.74 -7.76
CA ARG A 193 8.44 -13.58 -9.20
C ARG A 193 9.50 -12.53 -9.47
N LEU A 194 9.69 -11.53 -8.60
CA LEU A 194 10.73 -10.51 -8.76
C LEU A 194 12.06 -10.88 -8.08
N LYS A 195 12.17 -12.08 -7.46
CA LYS A 195 13.45 -12.59 -6.93
C LYS A 195 14.59 -12.52 -7.97
N PRO A 196 14.41 -12.93 -9.25
CA PRO A 196 15.46 -12.78 -10.28
C PRO A 196 15.88 -11.32 -10.50
N SER A 197 14.94 -10.36 -10.45
CA SER A 197 15.26 -8.93 -10.55
C SER A 197 16.12 -8.47 -9.38
N LEU A 198 15.80 -8.89 -8.15
CA LEU A 198 16.62 -8.58 -6.96
C LEU A 198 18.03 -9.20 -7.05
N MET A 199 18.13 -10.44 -7.53
CA MET A 199 19.41 -11.13 -7.67
C MET A 199 20.31 -10.51 -8.75
N ALA A 200 19.71 -9.96 -9.82
CA ALA A 200 20.42 -9.24 -10.87
C ALA A 200 20.92 -7.84 -10.44
N SER A 201 20.53 -7.37 -9.25
CA SER A 201 20.94 -6.07 -8.73
C SER A 201 22.46 -6.00 -8.50
N PRO A 202 23.15 -4.92 -8.92
CA PRO A 202 24.57 -4.75 -8.62
C PRO A 202 24.84 -4.42 -7.14
N PHE A 203 23.80 -4.07 -6.37
CA PHE A 203 23.93 -3.84 -4.94
C PHE A 203 24.02 -5.18 -4.21
N GLU A 204 24.91 -5.27 -3.23
CA GLU A 204 25.19 -6.53 -2.50
C GLU A 204 23.99 -6.97 -1.63
N ASP A 205 23.37 -6.00 -0.94
CA ASP A 205 22.25 -6.23 -0.03
C ASP A 205 20.95 -5.68 -0.64
N ARG A 206 19.89 -6.52 -0.63
CA ARG A 206 18.57 -6.20 -1.19
C ARG A 206 17.51 -6.40 -0.14
N TYR A 207 16.40 -5.66 -0.24
CA TYR A 207 15.42 -5.62 0.84
C TYR A 207 14.00 -5.87 0.35
N ILE A 208 13.25 -6.64 1.13
CA ILE A 208 11.80 -6.76 0.98
C ILE A 208 11.17 -6.35 2.30
N VAL A 209 10.31 -5.34 2.29
CA VAL A 209 9.57 -4.91 3.48
C VAL A 209 8.08 -5.12 3.24
N ASN A 210 7.49 -6.03 4.00
CA ASN A 210 6.06 -6.27 4.02
C ASN A 210 5.43 -5.38 5.10
N VAL A 211 4.63 -4.39 4.68
CA VAL A 211 3.94 -3.52 5.64
C VAL A 211 2.79 -4.29 6.28
N SER A 212 2.96 -4.59 7.55
CA SER A 212 2.05 -5.38 8.35
C SER A 212 1.51 -4.53 9.52
N ALA A 213 0.86 -5.19 10.47
CA ALA A 213 0.33 -4.55 11.67
C ALA A 213 0.07 -5.59 12.76
N VAL A 214 -0.29 -5.15 13.97
CA VAL A 214 -0.75 -6.02 15.08
C VAL A 214 -1.91 -6.94 14.69
N GLU A 215 -2.72 -6.58 13.69
CA GLU A 215 -3.77 -7.41 13.10
C GLU A 215 -3.23 -8.74 12.57
N GLY A 216 -1.97 -8.79 12.11
CA GLY A 216 -1.32 -10.01 11.67
C GLY A 216 -0.64 -10.82 12.78
N GLN A 217 -0.60 -10.32 14.01
CA GLN A 217 0.06 -11.03 15.11
C GLN A 217 -0.81 -12.13 15.70
N PHE A 218 -0.23 -13.30 15.96
CA PHE A 218 -0.87 -14.40 16.69
C PHE A 218 -0.80 -14.18 18.20
N SER A 219 0.33 -13.67 18.70
CA SER A 219 0.62 -13.55 20.13
C SER A 219 0.07 -12.27 20.79
N TYR A 220 -0.70 -11.46 20.04
CA TYR A 220 -1.21 -10.19 20.55
C TYR A 220 -2.35 -10.40 21.57
N GLY A 221 -2.11 -10.02 22.83
CA GLY A 221 -3.04 -10.30 23.94
C GLY A 221 -4.42 -9.63 23.87
N ASN A 222 -4.55 -8.53 23.12
CA ASN A 222 -5.78 -7.74 23.03
C ASN A 222 -6.52 -7.93 21.69
N LYS A 223 -6.50 -9.15 21.13
CA LYS A 223 -7.26 -9.48 19.91
C LYS A 223 -8.76 -9.40 20.16
N THR A 224 -9.48 -8.84 19.20
CA THR A 224 -10.95 -8.79 19.20
C THR A 224 -11.49 -9.81 18.18
N PRO A 225 -12.77 -10.23 18.27
CA PRO A 225 -13.38 -11.11 17.26
C PRO A 225 -13.72 -10.39 15.94
N TYR A 226 -13.46 -9.08 15.85
CA TYR A 226 -13.81 -8.26 14.70
C TYR A 226 -12.76 -8.29 13.58
N HIS A 227 -13.15 -7.84 12.38
CA HIS A 227 -12.30 -7.75 11.18
C HIS A 227 -11.43 -8.99 10.91
N PRO A 228 -11.98 -10.22 11.03
CA PRO A 228 -11.18 -11.43 10.95
C PRO A 228 -10.51 -11.60 9.59
N HIS A 229 -11.12 -11.10 8.49
CA HIS A 229 -10.55 -11.13 7.14
C HIS A 229 -9.24 -10.33 7.04
N THR A 230 -9.16 -9.15 7.66
CA THR A 230 -7.92 -8.36 7.73
C THR A 230 -6.87 -9.07 8.59
N ASN A 231 -7.28 -9.58 9.75
CA ASN A 231 -6.39 -10.32 10.66
C ASN A 231 -5.76 -11.52 9.95
N MET A 232 -6.58 -12.34 9.27
CA MET A 232 -6.12 -13.49 8.49
C MET A 232 -5.17 -13.10 7.37
N ALA A 233 -5.49 -12.05 6.60
CA ALA A 233 -4.65 -11.62 5.48
C ALA A 233 -3.27 -11.10 5.94
N LYS A 234 -3.22 -10.34 7.04
CA LYS A 234 -1.97 -9.85 7.65
C LYS A 234 -1.18 -10.98 8.31
N ALA A 235 -1.85 -11.95 8.93
CA ALA A 235 -1.20 -13.13 9.49
C ALA A 235 -0.56 -14.00 8.39
N ALA A 236 -1.23 -14.17 7.25
CA ALA A 236 -0.67 -14.87 6.09
C ALA A 236 0.56 -14.12 5.51
N LEU A 237 0.49 -12.79 5.41
CA LEU A 237 1.63 -11.95 5.01
C LEU A 237 2.83 -12.11 5.96
N ASN A 238 2.58 -12.08 7.27
CA ASN A 238 3.59 -12.31 8.30
C ASN A 238 4.20 -13.70 8.20
N MET A 239 3.36 -14.73 8.02
CA MET A 239 3.82 -16.11 7.86
C MET A 239 4.72 -16.28 6.63
N MET A 240 4.43 -15.56 5.53
CA MET A 240 5.32 -15.53 4.36
C MET A 240 6.69 -14.97 4.74
N THR A 241 6.78 -13.83 5.44
CA THR A 241 8.08 -13.32 5.91
C THR A 241 8.80 -14.32 6.80
N ARG A 242 8.10 -14.90 7.79
CA ARG A 242 8.69 -15.84 8.74
C ARG A 242 9.25 -17.09 8.05
N THR A 243 8.52 -17.62 7.09
CA THR A 243 8.88 -18.85 6.37
C THR A 243 9.98 -18.59 5.34
N VAL A 244 9.81 -17.56 4.52
CA VAL A 244 10.63 -17.33 3.32
C VAL A 244 11.87 -16.50 3.63
N GLY A 245 11.87 -15.71 4.71
CA GLY A 245 13.00 -14.86 5.07
C GLY A 245 14.32 -15.61 5.28
N MET A 246 14.26 -16.85 5.79
CA MET A 246 15.44 -17.72 5.97
C MET A 246 15.99 -18.28 4.66
N ASP A 247 15.15 -18.45 3.63
CA ASP A 247 15.61 -18.83 2.29
C ASP A 247 16.24 -17.63 1.57
N TYR A 248 15.58 -16.47 1.63
CA TYR A 248 15.97 -15.30 0.84
C TYR A 248 17.28 -14.67 1.32
N VAL A 249 17.63 -14.82 2.61
CA VAL A 249 18.90 -14.32 3.13
C VAL A 249 20.11 -15.04 2.52
N CYS A 250 19.97 -16.29 2.04
CA CYS A 250 21.04 -17.00 1.33
C CYS A 250 21.45 -16.28 0.03
N ASP A 251 20.53 -15.55 -0.58
CA ASP A 251 20.76 -14.70 -1.77
C ASP A 251 20.98 -13.22 -1.42
N ARG A 252 21.20 -12.92 -0.12
CA ARG A 252 21.33 -11.57 0.44
C ARG A 252 20.12 -10.67 0.22
N ILE A 253 18.93 -11.27 0.28
CA ILE A 253 17.65 -10.57 0.23
C ILE A 253 17.04 -10.61 1.64
N TYR A 254 17.04 -9.47 2.33
CA TYR A 254 16.58 -9.36 3.70
C TYR A 254 15.10 -9.00 3.74
N MET A 255 14.27 -9.97 4.09
CA MET A 255 12.81 -9.82 4.14
C MET A 255 12.32 -9.58 5.57
N THR A 256 11.57 -8.50 5.79
CA THR A 256 10.97 -8.15 7.10
C THR A 256 9.46 -7.91 6.99
N SER A 257 8.76 -8.05 8.11
CA SER A 257 7.39 -7.57 8.28
C SER A 257 7.41 -6.43 9.29
N VAL A 258 6.73 -5.32 9.01
CA VAL A 258 6.82 -4.10 9.84
C VAL A 258 5.45 -3.60 10.25
N ASP A 259 5.23 -3.46 11.55
CA ASP A 259 4.11 -2.75 12.13
C ASP A 259 4.31 -1.23 12.03
N THR A 260 3.35 -0.54 11.44
CA THR A 260 3.42 0.93 11.29
C THR A 260 2.98 1.68 12.54
N GLY A 261 2.55 0.98 13.58
CA GLY A 261 1.90 1.56 14.74
C GLY A 261 0.48 2.06 14.44
N TRP A 262 -0.15 2.60 15.48
CA TRP A 262 -1.53 3.08 15.39
C TRP A 262 -1.58 4.49 14.79
N ILE A 263 -1.74 4.54 13.46
CA ILE A 263 -1.75 5.78 12.68
C ILE A 263 -3.14 6.18 12.16
N THR A 264 -4.09 5.24 12.07
CA THR A 264 -5.43 5.46 11.51
C THR A 264 -6.52 4.91 12.44
N ASP A 265 -7.70 5.56 12.43
CA ASP A 265 -8.89 5.03 13.10
C ASP A 265 -9.93 4.56 12.07
N GLU A 266 -9.97 3.25 11.87
CA GLU A 266 -10.82 2.57 10.88
C GLU A 266 -12.26 2.33 11.40
N LYS A 267 -12.57 2.73 12.63
CA LYS A 267 -13.93 2.59 13.20
C LYS A 267 -14.97 3.34 12.34
N PRO A 268 -16.23 2.87 12.31
CA PRO A 268 -17.32 3.56 11.65
C PRO A 268 -17.51 4.99 12.14
N HIS A 269 -18.09 5.84 11.29
CA HIS A 269 -18.15 7.29 11.53
C HIS A 269 -18.68 7.69 12.91
N PRO A 270 -19.84 7.18 13.39
CA PRO A 270 -20.38 7.63 14.68
C PRO A 270 -19.46 7.31 15.86
N VAL A 271 -18.79 6.16 15.82
CA VAL A 271 -17.87 5.73 16.89
C VAL A 271 -16.60 6.56 16.86
N ARG A 272 -16.02 6.74 15.67
CA ARG A 272 -14.81 7.54 15.47
C ARG A 272 -15.04 8.98 15.92
N GLU A 273 -16.19 9.56 15.57
CA GLU A 273 -16.52 10.94 15.92
C GLU A 273 -16.77 11.12 17.42
N TYR A 274 -17.48 10.18 18.05
CA TYR A 274 -17.64 10.15 19.50
C TYR A 274 -16.28 10.14 20.22
N LEU A 275 -15.36 9.26 19.81
CA LEU A 275 -14.02 9.20 20.41
C LEU A 275 -13.23 10.50 20.19
N ARG A 276 -13.32 11.11 19.01
CA ARG A 276 -12.68 12.41 18.72
C ARG A 276 -13.20 13.54 19.61
N GLN A 277 -14.51 13.58 19.88
CA GLN A 277 -15.11 14.55 20.80
C GLN A 277 -14.60 14.36 22.24
N GLN A 278 -14.22 13.14 22.61
CA GLN A 278 -13.54 12.82 23.87
C GLN A 278 -12.02 13.11 23.83
N GLY A 279 -11.52 13.73 22.77
CA GLY A 279 -10.11 14.08 22.60
C GLY A 279 -9.21 12.96 22.07
N PHE A 280 -9.77 11.79 21.73
CA PHE A 280 -8.96 10.71 21.19
C PHE A 280 -8.48 11.02 19.77
N ARG A 281 -7.19 10.77 19.53
CA ARG A 281 -6.58 10.70 18.19
C ARG A 281 -5.59 9.53 18.15
N PRO A 282 -5.32 8.95 16.96
CA PRO A 282 -4.22 8.02 16.81
C PRO A 282 -2.91 8.64 17.32
N PRO A 283 -2.09 7.90 18.09
CA PRO A 283 -0.90 8.43 18.73
C PRO A 283 0.26 8.73 17.77
N LEU A 284 0.21 8.19 16.55
CA LEU A 284 1.25 8.33 15.53
C LEU A 284 0.65 8.88 14.24
N ASP A 285 1.49 9.47 13.39
CA ASP A 285 1.07 9.93 12.08
C ASP A 285 1.60 9.04 10.93
N VAL A 286 1.24 9.39 9.69
CA VAL A 286 1.66 8.67 8.49
C VAL A 286 3.16 8.80 8.19
N ILE A 287 3.83 9.83 8.72
CA ILE A 287 5.27 10.07 8.58
C ILE A 287 6.02 9.13 9.53
N ASP A 288 5.55 8.98 10.77
CA ASP A 288 6.02 7.99 11.74
C ASP A 288 5.86 6.57 11.20
N GLY A 289 4.68 6.25 10.68
CA GLY A 289 4.40 4.96 10.05
C GLY A 289 5.36 4.67 8.89
N ALA A 290 5.62 5.65 8.04
CA ALA A 290 6.59 5.53 6.95
C ALA A 290 8.04 5.36 7.44
N ALA A 291 8.44 6.06 8.52
CA ALA A 291 9.76 5.93 9.11
C ALA A 291 10.02 4.52 9.64
N ARG A 292 9.01 3.87 10.23
CA ARG A 292 9.09 2.48 10.70
C ARG A 292 9.35 1.49 9.56
N VAL A 293 8.64 1.65 8.43
CA VAL A 293 8.83 0.80 7.23
C VAL A 293 10.18 1.03 6.57
N TYR A 294 10.67 2.26 6.63
CA TYR A 294 11.96 2.67 6.07
C TYR A 294 13.16 2.19 6.91
N ASP A 295 13.02 2.11 8.24
CA ASP A 295 14.08 1.73 9.19
C ASP A 295 14.89 0.46 8.86
N PRO A 296 14.29 -0.71 8.57
CA PRO A 296 15.07 -1.93 8.31
C PRO A 296 16.01 -1.81 7.10
N ILE A 297 15.69 -0.93 6.14
CA ILE A 297 16.55 -0.65 5.00
C ILE A 297 17.76 0.17 5.46
N VAL A 298 17.53 1.24 6.22
CA VAL A 298 18.59 2.12 6.73
C VAL A 298 19.56 1.36 7.62
N ARG A 299 19.04 0.56 8.56
CA ARG A 299 19.85 -0.29 9.43
C ARG A 299 20.67 -1.28 8.64
N GLY A 300 20.06 -1.89 7.63
CA GLY A 300 20.76 -2.78 6.71
C GLY A 300 21.92 -2.10 5.99
N LEU A 301 21.73 -0.87 5.48
CA LEU A 301 22.79 -0.06 4.87
C LEU A 301 23.90 0.33 5.88
N ALA A 302 23.56 0.43 7.17
CA ALA A 302 24.53 0.62 8.25
C ALA A 302 25.18 -0.70 8.73
N GLY A 303 24.87 -1.84 8.11
CA GLY A 303 25.45 -3.16 8.39
C GLY A 303 24.58 -4.08 9.26
N GLU A 304 23.46 -3.59 9.81
CA GLU A 304 22.54 -4.36 10.63
C GLU A 304 21.39 -4.94 9.80
N ARG A 305 21.57 -6.18 9.38
CA ARG A 305 20.66 -6.87 8.44
C ARG A 305 19.58 -7.64 9.18
N LEU A 306 18.37 -7.09 9.21
CA LEU A 306 17.20 -7.74 9.78
C LEU A 306 16.48 -8.59 8.72
N TYR A 307 16.17 -9.85 9.03
CA TYR A 307 15.44 -10.75 8.13
C TYR A 307 14.62 -11.77 8.93
N GLY A 308 13.52 -12.24 8.35
CA GLY A 308 12.69 -13.28 8.98
C GLY A 308 12.10 -12.84 10.33
N VAL A 309 11.92 -11.53 10.54
CA VAL A 309 11.39 -10.94 11.78
C VAL A 309 10.17 -10.07 11.52
N PHE A 310 9.33 -9.98 12.54
CA PHE A 310 8.29 -8.97 12.66
C PHE A 310 8.83 -7.82 13.51
N LEU A 311 8.77 -6.60 12.99
CA LEU A 311 9.27 -5.39 13.67
C LEU A 311 8.10 -4.59 14.20
N LYS A 312 8.14 -4.27 15.49
CA LYS A 312 7.25 -3.33 16.16
C LYS A 312 8.09 -2.37 16.99
N ASP A 313 7.80 -1.07 16.87
CA ASP A 313 8.56 -0.03 17.56
C ASP A 313 10.09 -0.16 17.30
N TYR A 314 10.45 -0.39 16.03
CA TYR A 314 11.84 -0.53 15.54
C TYR A 314 12.62 -1.74 16.08
N LYS A 315 11.94 -2.69 16.73
CA LYS A 315 12.57 -3.87 17.33
C LYS A 315 11.90 -5.16 16.88
N PRO A 316 12.66 -6.27 16.76
CA PRO A 316 12.06 -7.60 16.64
C PRO A 316 11.05 -7.81 17.76
N PHE A 317 9.89 -8.33 17.39
CA PHE A 317 8.76 -8.56 18.28
C PHE A 317 8.10 -9.90 17.93
N ASP A 318 7.31 -10.42 18.87
CA ASP A 318 6.65 -11.71 18.70
C ASP A 318 5.66 -11.71 17.53
N TRP A 319 5.56 -12.87 16.87
CA TRP A 319 4.67 -13.13 15.74
C TRP A 319 3.21 -13.23 16.13
#